data_AF-A0A8X7CRE6-F1
#
_entry.id   AF-A0A8X7CRE6-F1
#
_cell.length_a   1.000
_cell.length_b   1.000
_cell.length_c   1.000
_cell.angle_alpha   90.00
_cell.angle_beta   90.00
_cell.angle_gamma   90.00
#
_symmetry.space_group_name_H-M   'P 1'
#
loop_
_entity.id
_entity.type
_entity.pdbx_description
1 polymer ?
#
loop_
_entity_poly.entity_id
_entity_poly.type
_entity_poly.pdbx_seq_one_letter_code
_entity_poly.pdbx_strand_id
1 'polypeptide(L)'
;MLLQAVAMQVSIFSTVTICTVYLPPNAPLNFRELQELIDQLPSPFILLGDFNAHHLLWGCQDVNSRGKVVEKLLTELDLTLLNDGSNTYFHSPTQSFSAIDLSICSPSLLLDLTWSVLGNPLGIDHFPVVISYATPIACATLRQP
;
A
#
# COMPACT_ATOMS: atom_id res chain seq x y z
N MET A 1 3.14 2.75 22.38
CA MET A 1 2.34 1.95 21.43
C MET A 1 3.31 1.22 20.51
N LEU A 2 3.01 0.02 20.01
CA LEU A 2 3.93 -0.80 19.21
C LEU A 2 3.54 -0.72 17.71
N LEU A 3 4.13 0.23 16.99
CA LEU A 3 4.25 0.18 15.53
C LEU A 3 5.15 -1.02 15.18
N GLN A 4 4.67 -1.94 14.35
CA GLN A 4 5.46 -3.07 13.88
C GLN A 4 5.73 -2.89 12.39
N ALA A 5 6.99 -2.71 12.03
CA ALA A 5 7.41 -2.59 10.65
C ALA A 5 8.66 -3.43 10.38
N VAL A 6 8.75 -4.00 9.18
CA VAL A 6 9.93 -4.71 8.68
C VAL A 6 10.24 -4.16 7.30
N ALA A 7 11.49 -3.77 7.07
CA ALA A 7 11.95 -3.29 5.77
C ALA A 7 13.03 -4.18 5.18
N MET A 8 12.99 -4.37 3.86
CA MET A 8 14.02 -5.06 3.09
C MET A 8 14.29 -4.32 1.78
N GLN A 9 15.51 -4.43 1.27
CA GLN A 9 15.87 -3.90 -0.04
C GLN A 9 15.99 -5.05 -1.04
N VAL A 10 15.38 -4.90 -2.20
CA VAL A 10 15.40 -5.90 -3.28
C VAL A 10 15.93 -5.23 -4.55
N SER A 11 16.82 -5.94 -5.27
CA SER A 11 17.35 -5.50 -6.55
C SER A 11 17.03 -6.55 -7.61
N ILE A 12 16.18 -6.20 -8.57
CA ILE A 12 15.88 -7.04 -9.74
C ILE A 12 16.33 -6.32 -11.01
N PHE A 13 15.77 -5.11 -11.24
CA PHE A 13 16.14 -4.20 -12.34
C PHE A 13 16.54 -2.81 -11.84
N SER A 14 15.88 -2.36 -10.77
CA SER A 14 16.24 -1.22 -9.94
C SER A 14 16.18 -1.65 -8.47
N THR A 15 16.85 -0.89 -7.61
CA THR A 15 16.82 -1.13 -6.17
C THR A 15 15.60 -0.46 -5.56
N VAL A 16 14.74 -1.22 -4.88
CA VAL A 16 13.55 -0.71 -4.18
C VAL A 16 13.54 -1.20 -2.75
N THR A 17 13.19 -0.30 -1.83
CA THR A 17 12.93 -0.65 -0.43
C THR A 17 11.48 -1.07 -0.26
N ILE A 18 11.24 -2.26 0.25
CA ILE A 18 9.90 -2.72 0.62
C ILE A 18 9.80 -2.66 2.14
N CYS A 19 8.88 -1.86 2.66
CA CYS A 19 8.55 -1.79 4.08
C CYS A 19 7.15 -2.35 4.29
N THR A 20 6.99 -3.35 5.14
CA THR A 20 5.69 -3.82 5.59
C THR A 20 5.38 -3.23 6.96
N VAL A 21 4.12 -2.88 7.20
CA VAL A 21 3.65 -2.32 8.48
C VAL A 21 2.37 -3.00 8.91
N TYR A 22 2.25 -3.28 10.20
CA TYR A 22 0.99 -3.65 10.83
C TYR A 22 0.62 -2.57 11.86
N LEU A 23 -0.56 -1.97 11.69
CA LEU A 23 -1.09 -1.01 12.62
C LEU A 23 -2.34 -1.58 13.33
N PRO A 24 -2.25 -1.98 14.60
CA PRO A 24 -3.39 -2.57 15.30
C PRO A 24 -4.59 -1.61 15.36
N PRO A 25 -5.83 -2.11 15.20
CA PRO A 25 -7.03 -1.27 15.03
C PRO A 25 -7.32 -0.36 16.21
N ASN A 26 -7.06 -0.84 17.43
CA ASN A 26 -7.38 -0.15 18.68
C ASN A 26 -6.22 0.69 19.24
N ALA A 27 -5.07 0.66 18.56
CA ALA A 27 -3.93 1.45 18.96
C ALA A 27 -4.11 2.89 18.40
N PRO A 28 -3.64 3.95 19.08
CA PRO A 28 -3.64 5.28 18.49
C PRO A 28 -2.87 5.30 17.15
N LEU A 29 -3.00 6.33 16.34
CA LEU A 29 -2.10 6.51 15.20
C LEU A 29 -1.61 7.95 15.20
N ASN A 30 -0.31 8.11 15.29
CA ASN A 30 0.32 9.41 15.27
C ASN A 30 0.96 9.64 13.89
N PHE A 31 0.60 10.76 13.26
CA PHE A 31 1.21 11.20 12.01
C PHE A 31 2.75 11.22 12.08
N ARG A 32 3.31 11.74 13.18
CA ARG A 32 4.75 11.89 13.35
C ARG A 32 5.49 10.56 13.36
N GLU A 33 4.91 9.52 13.95
CA GLU A 33 5.54 8.18 13.98
C GLU A 33 5.60 7.57 12.58
N LEU A 34 4.55 7.75 11.76
CA LEU A 34 4.55 7.30 10.37
C LEU A 34 5.52 8.12 9.50
N GLN A 35 5.59 9.43 9.72
CA GLN A 35 6.55 10.29 9.05
C GLN A 35 7.99 9.87 9.38
N GLU A 36 8.32 9.69 10.66
CA GLU A 36 9.64 9.25 11.09
C GLU A 36 10.01 7.86 10.53
N LEU A 37 9.05 6.95 10.38
CA LEU A 37 9.26 5.67 9.69
C LEU A 37 9.64 5.90 8.22
N ILE A 38 8.86 6.72 7.51
CA ILE A 38 9.06 6.99 6.07
C ILE A 38 10.38 7.71 5.81
N ASP A 39 10.75 8.68 6.66
CA ASP A 39 12.02 9.41 6.57
C ASP A 39 13.25 8.50 6.69
N GLN A 40 13.10 7.31 7.31
CA GLN A 40 14.15 6.31 7.43
C GLN A 40 14.23 5.34 6.23
N LEU A 41 13.25 5.34 5.32
CA LEU A 41 13.23 4.43 4.18
C LEU A 41 14.09 4.95 3.03
N PRO A 42 15.07 4.17 2.53
CA PRO A 42 15.78 4.54 1.32
C PRO A 42 14.83 4.57 0.11
N SER A 43 14.82 5.70 -0.61
CA SER A 43 14.04 5.88 -1.83
C SER A 43 14.70 5.15 -3.03
N PRO A 44 13.92 4.63 -3.99
CA PRO A 44 12.46 4.54 -3.96
C PRO A 44 11.98 3.41 -3.04
N PHE A 45 10.79 3.59 -2.47
CA PHE A 45 10.20 2.62 -1.55
C PHE A 45 8.74 2.29 -1.86
N ILE A 46 8.30 1.14 -1.35
CA ILE A 46 6.92 0.68 -1.29
C ILE A 46 6.62 0.35 0.17
N LEU A 47 5.59 0.99 0.73
CA LEU A 47 5.04 0.74 2.05
C LEU A 47 3.74 -0.07 1.92
N LEU A 48 3.69 -1.23 2.55
CA LEU A 48 2.59 -2.20 2.45
C LEU A 48 2.06 -2.57 3.83
N GLY A 49 0.79 -2.92 3.92
CA GLY A 49 0.28 -3.72 5.04
C GLY A 49 -1.08 -3.29 5.54
N ASP A 50 -1.48 -3.82 6.70
CA ASP A 50 -2.78 -3.56 7.31
C ASP A 50 -2.73 -2.31 8.18
N PHE A 51 -3.39 -1.26 7.72
CA PHE A 51 -3.43 0.03 8.40
C PHE A 51 -4.60 0.14 9.39
N ASN A 52 -5.61 -0.74 9.28
CA ASN A 52 -6.89 -0.59 9.96
C ASN A 52 -7.47 0.84 9.83
N ALA A 53 -7.23 1.48 8.67
CA ALA A 53 -7.59 2.87 8.40
C ALA A 53 -8.69 2.91 7.35
N HIS A 54 -9.79 3.60 7.65
CA HIS A 54 -10.94 3.70 6.76
C HIS A 54 -10.96 5.07 6.11
N HIS A 55 -10.97 5.11 4.78
CA HIS A 55 -11.18 6.32 4.01
C HIS A 55 -11.78 6.02 2.63
N LEU A 56 -12.53 6.99 2.10
CA LEU A 56 -13.13 6.88 0.76
C LEU A 56 -12.07 6.77 -0.35
N LEU A 57 -10.88 7.34 -0.12
CA LEU A 57 -9.79 7.38 -1.11
C LEU A 57 -9.28 6.00 -1.54
N TRP A 58 -9.40 4.99 -0.68
CA TRP A 58 -8.98 3.62 -0.98
C TRP A 58 -10.13 2.62 -0.99
N GLY A 59 -11.38 3.08 -0.97
CA GLY A 59 -12.55 2.21 -1.20
C GLY A 59 -13.38 1.84 0.03
N CYS A 60 -13.09 2.37 1.23
CA CYS A 60 -13.99 2.21 2.38
C CYS A 60 -15.28 3.04 2.20
N GLN A 61 -16.34 2.65 2.91
CA GLN A 61 -17.63 3.35 2.91
C GLN A 61 -17.71 4.48 3.96
N ASP A 62 -16.71 4.55 4.84
CA ASP A 62 -16.63 5.49 5.93
C ASP A 62 -15.20 6.05 6.08
N VAL A 63 -15.08 7.10 6.89
CA VAL A 63 -13.81 7.74 7.22
C VAL A 63 -13.61 7.70 8.73
N ASN A 64 -12.54 7.04 9.17
CA ASN A 64 -12.16 7.04 10.58
C ASN A 64 -10.98 7.99 10.85
N SER A 65 -10.64 8.20 12.13
CA SER A 65 -9.54 9.10 12.52
C SER A 65 -8.19 8.66 11.96
N ARG A 66 -7.97 7.35 11.82
CA ARG A 66 -6.76 6.76 11.25
C ARG A 66 -6.65 7.04 9.75
N GLY A 67 -7.77 6.95 9.03
CA GLY A 67 -7.86 7.31 7.62
C GLY A 67 -7.48 8.76 7.36
N LYS A 68 -7.93 9.69 8.21
CA LYS A 68 -7.51 11.10 8.11
C LYS A 68 -6.01 11.30 8.32
N VAL A 69 -5.38 10.53 9.21
CA VAL A 69 -3.93 10.58 9.42
C VAL A 69 -3.18 10.06 8.19
N VAL A 70 -3.63 8.96 7.60
CA VAL A 70 -3.01 8.39 6.39
C VAL A 70 -3.24 9.29 5.17
N GLU A 71 -4.43 9.84 4.97
CA GLU A 71 -4.70 10.84 3.91
C GLU A 71 -3.76 12.06 4.04
N LYS A 72 -3.61 12.57 5.26
CA LYS A 72 -2.67 13.65 5.56
C LYS A 72 -1.24 13.25 5.22
N LEU A 73 -0.82 12.02 5.56
CA LEU A 73 0.51 11.48 5.23
C LEU A 73 0.76 11.42 3.73
N LEU A 74 -0.21 10.92 2.96
CA LEU A 74 -0.14 10.88 1.49
C LEU A 74 0.06 12.27 0.89
N THR A 75 -0.70 13.25 1.41
CA THR A 75 -0.68 14.63 0.90
C THR A 75 0.60 15.38 1.30
N GLU A 76 1.00 15.31 2.58
CA GLU A 76 2.14 16.10 3.09
C GLU A 76 3.51 15.55 2.67
N LEU A 77 3.61 14.25 2.41
CA LEU A 77 4.87 13.60 2.00
C LEU A 77 4.94 13.29 0.49
N ASP A 78 3.97 13.76 -0.29
CA ASP A 78 3.86 13.53 -1.74
C ASP A 78 4.00 12.04 -2.10
N LEU A 79 3.17 11.20 -1.46
CA LEU A 79 3.19 9.75 -1.65
C LEU A 79 2.04 9.31 -2.54
N THR A 80 2.27 8.22 -3.27
CA THR A 80 1.27 7.68 -4.19
C THR A 80 0.58 6.48 -3.59
N LEU A 81 -0.75 6.47 -3.66
CA LEU A 81 -1.58 5.31 -3.32
C LEU A 81 -1.78 4.42 -4.56
N LEU A 82 -1.53 3.12 -4.42
CA LEU A 82 -1.72 2.14 -5.50
C LEU A 82 -3.09 1.45 -5.47
N ASN A 83 -3.79 1.47 -4.32
CA ASN A 83 -5.12 0.89 -4.19
C ASN A 83 -6.10 1.51 -5.21
N ASP A 84 -6.87 0.68 -5.90
CA ASP A 84 -7.85 1.11 -6.91
C ASP A 84 -9.29 1.24 -6.37
N GLY A 85 -9.48 1.02 -5.06
CA GLY A 85 -10.78 0.97 -4.41
C GLY A 85 -11.35 -0.44 -4.20
N SER A 86 -10.69 -1.48 -4.70
CA SER A 86 -11.06 -2.87 -4.44
C SER A 86 -10.92 -3.22 -2.95
N ASN A 87 -11.87 -4.00 -2.44
CA ASN A 87 -11.87 -4.46 -1.05
C ASN A 87 -10.71 -5.41 -0.79
N THR A 88 -10.03 -5.23 0.34
CA THR A 88 -8.90 -6.07 0.78
C THR A 88 -9.21 -6.87 2.04
N TYR A 89 -10.35 -6.62 2.68
CA TYR A 89 -10.77 -7.31 3.89
C TYR A 89 -12.27 -7.61 3.89
N PHE A 90 -12.64 -8.77 4.44
CA PHE A 90 -14.01 -9.18 4.72
C PHE A 90 -14.18 -9.44 6.22
N HIS A 91 -14.96 -8.60 6.89
CA HIS A 91 -15.29 -8.79 8.29
C HIS A 91 -16.46 -9.77 8.43
N SER A 92 -16.14 -11.04 8.68
CA SER A 92 -17.13 -12.13 8.82
C SER A 92 -18.28 -11.83 9.82
N PRO A 93 -18.03 -11.24 11.01
CA PRO A 93 -19.09 -10.96 11.98
C PRO A 93 -20.16 -9.98 11.48
N THR A 94 -19.78 -8.96 10.71
CA THR A 94 -20.73 -7.95 10.18
C THR A 94 -21.07 -8.18 8.71
N GLN A 95 -20.47 -9.18 8.06
CA GLN A 95 -20.65 -9.49 6.65
C GLN A 95 -20.36 -8.27 5.76
N SER A 96 -19.33 -7.49 6.11
CA SER A 96 -18.98 -6.25 5.41
C SER A 96 -17.58 -6.31 4.83
N PHE A 97 -17.39 -5.59 3.72
CA PHE A 97 -16.10 -5.44 3.08
C PHE A 97 -15.47 -4.07 3.35
N SER A 98 -14.15 -4.04 3.38
CA SER A 98 -13.37 -2.80 3.50
C SER A 98 -12.04 -2.92 2.78
N ALA A 99 -11.39 -1.78 2.55
CA ALA A 99 -10.03 -1.71 2.03
C ALA A 99 -9.10 -1.17 3.13
N ILE A 100 -8.58 -2.05 3.98
CA ILE A 100 -7.72 -1.65 5.12
C ILE A 100 -6.25 -2.02 4.92
N ASP A 101 -5.97 -2.94 3.99
CA ASP A 101 -4.63 -3.19 3.49
C ASP A 101 -4.26 -2.15 2.41
N LEU A 102 -3.26 -1.33 2.70
CA LEU A 102 -2.83 -0.25 1.81
C LEU A 102 -1.49 -0.54 1.17
N SER A 103 -1.34 -0.06 -0.06
CA SER A 103 -0.12 -0.10 -0.84
C SER A 103 0.24 1.32 -1.27
N ILE A 104 1.30 1.86 -0.68
CA ILE A 104 1.75 3.23 -0.86
C ILE A 104 3.17 3.19 -1.43
N CYS A 105 3.53 4.05 -2.37
CA CYS A 105 4.87 4.07 -2.95
C CYS A 105 5.40 5.48 -3.17
N SER A 106 6.72 5.58 -3.39
CA SER A 106 7.33 6.78 -3.94
C SER A 106 6.73 7.11 -5.32
N PRO A 107 6.51 8.39 -5.66
CA PRO A 107 5.89 8.78 -6.94
C PRO A 107 6.59 8.23 -8.19
N SER A 108 7.91 8.08 -8.12
CA SER A 108 8.73 7.54 -9.22
C SER A 108 8.37 6.10 -9.60
N LEU A 109 7.67 5.35 -8.74
CA LEU A 109 7.28 3.97 -9.00
C LEU A 109 5.86 3.83 -9.59
N LEU A 110 5.04 4.89 -9.59
CA LEU A 110 3.62 4.78 -9.93
C LEU A 110 3.38 4.15 -11.31
N LEU A 111 4.12 4.60 -12.33
CA LEU A 111 3.94 4.14 -13.70
C LEU A 111 4.60 2.79 -13.98
N ASP A 112 5.51 2.37 -13.11
CA ASP A 112 6.24 1.11 -13.23
C ASP A 112 5.49 -0.05 -12.58
N LEU A 113 4.43 0.20 -11.79
CA LEU A 113 3.73 -0.79 -11.00
C LEU A 113 2.29 -0.98 -11.45
N THR A 114 1.83 -2.23 -11.40
CA THR A 114 0.41 -2.60 -11.47
C THR A 114 -0.02 -3.14 -10.12
N TRP A 115 -1.30 -2.96 -9.79
CA TRP A 115 -1.90 -3.35 -8.51
C TRP A 115 -3.23 -4.07 -8.76
N SER A 116 -3.49 -5.14 -8.02
CA SER A 116 -4.80 -5.82 -8.02
C SER A 116 -5.03 -6.62 -6.75
N VAL A 117 -6.29 -6.96 -6.48
CA VAL A 117 -6.68 -7.89 -5.41
C VAL A 117 -7.06 -9.24 -6.00
N LEU A 118 -6.58 -10.33 -5.41
CA LEU A 118 -7.02 -11.67 -5.77
C LEU A 118 -8.40 -11.95 -5.16
N GLY A 119 -9.34 -12.36 -6.00
CA GLY A 119 -10.73 -12.64 -5.58
C GLY A 119 -10.91 -13.85 -4.66
N ASN A 120 -9.85 -14.63 -4.39
CA ASN A 120 -9.90 -15.73 -3.44
C ASN A 120 -9.18 -15.34 -2.14
N PRO A 121 -9.90 -15.22 -1.01
CA PRO A 121 -9.30 -14.94 0.30
C PRO A 121 -8.34 -16.04 0.82
N LEU A 122 -8.22 -17.16 0.11
CA LEU A 122 -7.43 -18.33 0.50
C LEU A 122 -7.82 -18.89 1.89
N GLY A 123 -9.07 -18.67 2.31
CA GLY A 123 -9.60 -19.12 3.60
C GLY A 123 -9.29 -18.18 4.77
N ILE A 124 -8.83 -16.95 4.52
CA ILE A 124 -8.58 -15.90 5.53
C ILE A 124 -9.50 -14.70 5.24
N ASP A 125 -9.75 -13.86 6.23
CA ASP A 125 -10.59 -12.66 6.08
C ASP A 125 -9.92 -11.55 5.22
N HIS A 126 -8.61 -11.63 4.95
CA HIS A 126 -7.88 -10.69 4.08
C HIS A 126 -7.67 -11.27 2.68
N PHE A 127 -7.93 -10.44 1.67
CA PHE A 127 -7.70 -10.77 0.27
C PHE A 127 -6.26 -10.44 -0.12
N PRO A 128 -5.52 -11.37 -0.77
CA PRO A 128 -4.16 -11.09 -1.19
C PRO A 128 -4.09 -9.95 -2.20
N VAL A 129 -3.19 -9.00 -1.94
CA VAL A 129 -2.83 -7.92 -2.87
C VAL A 129 -1.64 -8.35 -3.71
N VAL A 130 -1.71 -8.11 -5.03
CA VAL A 130 -0.64 -8.39 -5.99
C VAL A 130 -0.16 -7.08 -6.58
N ILE A 131 1.15 -6.86 -6.45
CA ILE A 131 1.87 -5.75 -7.08
C ILE A 131 2.89 -6.34 -8.03
N SER A 132 2.91 -5.88 -9.28
CA SER A 132 3.85 -6.36 -10.29
C SER A 132 4.49 -5.18 -11.01
N TYR A 133 5.73 -5.34 -11.47
CA TYR A 133 6.29 -4.40 -12.42
C TYR A 133 5.54 -4.50 -13.74
N ALA A 134 5.08 -3.36 -14.27
CA ALA A 134 4.63 -3.26 -15.64
C ALA A 134 5.83 -3.66 -16.53
N THR A 135 5.69 -4.74 -17.30
CA THR A 135 6.71 -5.11 -18.27
C THR A 135 6.96 -3.91 -19.19
N PRO A 136 8.22 -3.47 -19.37
CA PRO A 136 8.49 -2.48 -20.40
C PRO A 136 7.95 -3.05 -21.71
N ILE A 137 7.18 -2.26 -22.44
CA ILE A 137 6.86 -2.57 -23.83
C ILE A 137 8.21 -2.82 -24.47
N ALA A 138 8.51 -4.07 -24.81
CA ALA A 138 9.72 -4.41 -25.55
C ALA A 138 9.73 -3.45 -26.73
N CYS A 139 10.71 -2.55 -26.77
CA CYS A 139 10.87 -1.58 -27.83
C CYS A 139 10.73 -2.37 -29.12
N ALA A 140 9.62 -2.16 -29.84
CA ALA A 140 9.31 -2.92 -31.04
C ALA A 140 10.55 -2.80 -31.91
N THR A 141 11.26 -3.91 -32.06
CA THR A 141 12.53 -3.99 -32.78
C THR A 141 12.39 -3.19 -34.06
N LEU A 142 13.17 -2.11 -34.15
CA LEU A 142 13.44 -1.44 -35.41
C LEU A 142 13.83 -2.55 -36.38
N ARG A 143 12.96 -2.84 -37.34
CA ARG A 143 13.33 -3.63 -38.50
C ARG A 143 14.44 -2.84 -39.19
N GLN A 144 15.67 -3.28 -38.99
CA GLN A 144 16.80 -2.90 -39.84
C GLN A 144 16.74 -3.74 -41.13
N PRO A 145 17.34 -3.23 -42.22
CA PRO A 145 16.68 -2.92 -43.49
C PRO A 145 16.28 -4.11 -44.36
#